data_AF-U9SJV7-F1
#
_entry.id   AF-U9SJV7-F1
#
_cell.length_a   1.000
_cell.length_b   1.000
_cell.length_c   1.000
_cell.angle_alpha   90.00
_cell.angle_beta   90.00
_cell.angle_gamma   90.00
#
_symmetry.space_group_name_H-M   'P 1'
#
loop_
_entity.id
_entity.type
_entity.pdbx_description
1 polymer ?
#
loop_
_entity_poly.entity_id
_entity_poly.type
_entity_poly.pdbx_seq_one_letter_code
_entity_poly.pdbx_strand_id
1 'polypeptide(L)'
;EIISPLLWVIYLDPLLTVLNQEARDPFILKSSALLNYSPLEFEQHSLPISHLTFMDDSTLIASSKSGIEDRLSITAEFYTLNNTQANSAKYVLLSSSSPSSKITFDLSPSPLISDISFPFPFLPLNTSFRFLGVWFSLSASSDFVLKQARSMVKDMAALLGPKKLLAQHVAYLYNAVLLPRLEFRLQTTLFSESTIQSIVNLMFSVLRRKAGLAATTPLALLFLKLPFSIQNAFYRFLSSHIASWQKIFTHPDFKDFALYAISYLQGYLGAESCPTTINLEPWSQVVSLRTHTLFNSFLFSSRFNITWSLSFRPPRRDLQPALPLRSILPHSIFQSSWKLWKNLNIFVLAQLVSPCGRYLMNWFDFQHLCIVRKKGRIPTWFNFIKNNFLSSSSSSLLLSSYFINPSFTLASPCLLDDSTKDYSFYPQ
;
A
#
# COMPACT_ATOMS: atom_id res chain seq x y z
N GLU A 1 -12.86 -28.58 -24.13
CA GLU A 1 -11.47 -28.79 -23.67
C GLU A 1 -11.31 -28.27 -22.25
N ILE A 2 -11.09 -29.15 -21.27
CA ILE A 2 -10.97 -28.77 -19.84
C ILE A 2 -9.49 -28.59 -19.44
N ILE A 3 -8.55 -29.23 -20.16
CA ILE A 3 -7.12 -29.26 -19.80
C ILE A 3 -6.29 -28.12 -20.39
N SER A 4 -6.79 -27.41 -21.40
CA SER A 4 -6.02 -26.37 -22.12
C SER A 4 -5.43 -25.27 -21.21
N PRO A 5 -6.11 -24.79 -20.14
CA PRO A 5 -5.50 -23.85 -19.20
C PRO A 5 -4.30 -24.43 -18.44
N LEU A 6 -4.32 -25.73 -18.12
CA LEU A 6 -3.20 -26.40 -17.47
C LEU A 6 -2.02 -26.55 -18.43
N LEU A 7 -2.29 -26.88 -19.70
CA LEU A 7 -1.26 -26.95 -20.73
C LEU A 7 -0.57 -25.60 -20.92
N TRP A 8 -1.31 -24.49 -20.88
CA TRP A 8 -0.73 -23.15 -20.90
C TRP A 8 0.26 -22.90 -19.76
N VAL A 9 -0.08 -23.33 -18.54
CA VAL A 9 0.81 -23.20 -17.38
C VAL A 9 2.08 -24.03 -17.61
N ILE A 10 1.95 -25.30 -17.98
CA ILE A 10 3.09 -26.20 -18.22
C ILE A 10 4.00 -25.65 -19.33
N TYR A 11 3.40 -25.09 -20.38
CA TYR A 11 4.13 -24.59 -21.54
C TYR A 11 4.94 -23.34 -21.23
N LEU A 12 4.38 -22.40 -20.46
CA LEU A 12 5.05 -21.14 -20.13
C LEU A 12 6.00 -21.25 -18.93
N ASP A 13 5.83 -22.24 -18.06
CA ASP A 13 6.63 -22.41 -16.84
C ASP A 13 8.16 -22.36 -17.06
N PRO A 14 8.74 -22.97 -18.12
CA PRO A 14 10.16 -22.84 -18.42
C PRO A 14 10.60 -21.39 -18.68
N LEU A 15 9.81 -20.62 -19.43
CA LEU A 15 10.09 -19.19 -19.67
C LEU A 15 10.07 -18.41 -18.34
N LEU A 16 9.03 -18.62 -17.52
CA LEU A 16 8.88 -17.91 -16.25
C LEU A 16 10.01 -18.26 -15.27
N THR A 17 10.47 -19.51 -15.28
CA THR A 17 11.61 -19.97 -14.48
C THR A 17 12.90 -19.27 -14.89
N VAL A 18 13.22 -19.23 -16.18
CA VAL A 18 14.42 -18.54 -16.70
C VAL A 18 14.37 -17.04 -16.38
N LEU A 19 13.22 -16.39 -16.59
CA LEU A 19 13.05 -14.97 -16.27
C LEU A 19 13.25 -14.67 -14.77
N ASN A 20 12.95 -15.61 -13.89
CA ASN A 20 13.19 -15.44 -12.45
C ASN A 20 14.64 -15.70 -12.03
N GLN A 21 15.36 -16.57 -12.73
CA GLN A 21 16.72 -16.99 -12.36
C GLN A 21 17.82 -16.17 -13.05
N GLU A 22 17.66 -15.87 -14.33
CA GLU A 22 18.73 -15.35 -15.19
C GLU A 22 18.58 -13.88 -15.56
N ALA A 23 17.38 -13.31 -15.43
CA ALA A 23 17.12 -11.97 -15.94
C ALA A 23 17.88 -10.88 -15.16
N ARG A 24 18.63 -10.06 -15.90
CA ARG A 24 19.46 -8.96 -15.37
C ARG A 24 18.61 -7.87 -14.71
N ASP A 25 19.14 -7.17 -13.71
CA ASP A 25 18.48 -6.01 -13.08
C ASP A 25 16.99 -6.24 -12.70
N PRO A 26 16.66 -7.29 -11.92
CA PRO A 26 15.29 -7.51 -11.47
C PRO A 26 14.79 -6.35 -10.62
N PHE A 27 13.49 -6.06 -10.70
CA PHE A 27 12.90 -5.03 -9.88
C PHE A 27 12.75 -5.56 -8.45
N ILE A 28 13.44 -4.93 -7.49
CA ILE A 28 13.45 -5.38 -6.10
C ILE A 28 12.47 -4.54 -5.29
N LEU A 29 11.41 -5.19 -4.80
CA LEU A 29 10.55 -4.63 -3.77
C LEU A 29 11.32 -4.61 -2.45
N LYS A 30 11.76 -3.41 -2.05
CA LYS A 30 12.47 -3.18 -0.78
C LYS A 30 11.52 -2.68 0.30
N SER A 31 11.63 -3.23 1.49
CA SER A 31 10.97 -2.73 2.69
C SER A 31 11.98 -2.68 3.83
N SER A 32 11.82 -1.69 4.70
CA SER A 32 12.60 -1.58 5.93
C SER A 32 11.64 -1.41 7.11
N ALA A 33 11.62 -2.36 8.03
CA ALA A 33 10.82 -2.28 9.25
C ALA A 33 11.72 -2.05 10.45
N LEU A 34 11.27 -1.23 11.41
CA LEU A 34 12.05 -0.94 12.60
C LEU A 34 12.03 -2.13 13.57
N LEU A 35 13.22 -2.64 13.92
CA LEU A 35 13.41 -3.77 14.83
C LEU A 35 13.74 -3.34 16.25
N ASN A 36 14.58 -2.31 16.39
CA ASN A 36 15.06 -1.82 17.67
C ASN A 36 15.39 -0.33 17.59
N TYR A 37 15.29 0.36 18.72
CA TYR A 37 15.64 1.78 18.87
C TYR A 37 17.04 1.99 19.45
N SER A 38 17.58 0.98 20.15
CA SER A 38 18.87 1.05 20.85
C SER A 38 19.64 -0.29 20.75
N PRO A 39 20.55 -0.45 19.78
CA PRO A 39 20.82 0.45 18.66
C PRO A 39 19.65 0.49 17.65
N LEU A 40 19.65 1.51 16.80
CA LEU A 40 18.60 1.74 15.81
C LEU A 40 18.78 0.71 14.67
N GLU A 41 17.99 -0.36 14.72
CA GLU A 41 18.10 -1.50 13.82
C GLU A 41 16.85 -1.59 12.94
N PHE A 42 17.07 -1.82 11.65
CA PHE A 42 16.01 -2.07 10.69
C PHE A 42 16.16 -3.46 10.10
N GLU A 43 15.05 -4.14 9.97
CA GLU A 43 14.96 -5.31 9.13
C GLU A 43 14.71 -4.92 7.70
N GLN A 44 15.48 -5.49 6.79
CA GLN A 44 15.31 -5.29 5.37
C GLN A 44 14.73 -6.56 4.76
N HIS A 45 13.59 -6.42 4.07
CA HIS A 45 13.11 -7.46 3.17
C HIS A 45 13.18 -6.98 1.74
N SER A 46 13.75 -7.82 0.88
CA SER A 46 13.86 -7.63 -0.56
C SER A 46 13.15 -8.78 -1.27
N LEU A 47 12.18 -8.45 -2.11
CA LEU A 47 11.49 -9.42 -2.97
C LEU A 47 11.74 -9.05 -4.44
N PRO A 48 12.58 -9.80 -5.18
CA PRO A 48 12.77 -9.56 -6.60
C PRO A 48 11.53 -9.97 -7.40
N ILE A 49 11.16 -9.14 -8.37
CA ILE A 49 10.08 -9.38 -9.33
C ILE A 49 10.64 -9.15 -10.73
N SER A 50 10.43 -10.13 -11.61
CA SER A 50 10.89 -10.08 -13.00
C SER A 50 9.72 -9.99 -14.00
N HIS A 51 8.54 -10.50 -13.63
CA HIS A 51 7.36 -10.53 -14.50
C HIS A 51 6.05 -10.72 -13.70
N LEU A 52 4.93 -10.47 -14.38
CA LEU A 52 3.58 -10.85 -13.98
C LEU A 52 2.88 -11.48 -15.18
N THR A 53 2.42 -12.72 -15.06
CA THR A 53 1.83 -13.46 -16.19
C THR A 53 0.48 -14.04 -15.80
N PHE A 54 -0.52 -13.85 -16.67
CA PHE A 54 -1.81 -14.49 -16.57
C PHE A 54 -2.21 -15.01 -17.95
N MET A 55 -2.12 -16.33 -18.16
CA MET A 55 -2.28 -16.95 -19.47
C MET A 55 -1.31 -16.31 -20.48
N ASP A 56 -1.81 -15.74 -21.58
CA ASP A 56 -1.03 -15.06 -22.62
C ASP A 56 -0.65 -13.61 -22.28
N ASP A 57 -1.31 -12.99 -21.30
CA ASP A 57 -1.02 -11.62 -20.87
C ASP A 57 0.22 -11.62 -19.93
N SER A 58 1.37 -11.24 -20.47
CA SER A 58 2.63 -11.09 -19.72
C SER A 58 3.05 -9.62 -19.56
N THR A 59 3.46 -9.23 -18.36
CA THR A 59 4.07 -7.92 -18.06
C THR A 59 5.48 -8.14 -17.55
N LEU A 60 6.49 -7.67 -18.29
CA LEU A 60 7.89 -7.75 -17.91
C LEU A 60 8.27 -6.55 -17.02
N ILE A 61 9.02 -6.79 -15.95
CA ILE A 61 9.37 -5.78 -14.95
C ILE A 61 10.87 -5.84 -14.68
N ALA A 62 11.54 -4.69 -14.77
CA ALA A 62 12.95 -4.53 -14.45
C ALA A 62 13.23 -3.14 -13.85
N SER A 63 14.37 -2.99 -13.18
CA SER A 63 14.81 -1.69 -12.65
C SER A 63 15.50 -0.79 -13.69
N SER A 64 15.86 -1.33 -14.86
CA SER A 64 16.64 -0.65 -15.89
C SER A 64 16.13 -0.96 -17.30
N LYS A 65 16.52 -0.13 -18.28
CA LYS A 65 16.25 -0.39 -19.71
C LYS A 65 16.94 -1.69 -20.16
N SER A 66 18.21 -1.87 -19.78
CA SER A 66 18.99 -3.08 -20.09
C SER A 66 18.33 -4.34 -19.53
N GLY A 67 17.73 -4.29 -18.35
CA GLY A 67 16.99 -5.41 -17.79
C GLY A 67 15.71 -5.74 -18.58
N ILE A 68 15.03 -4.74 -19.17
CA ILE A 68 13.90 -5.00 -20.08
C ILE A 68 14.39 -5.60 -21.41
N GLU A 69 15.48 -5.08 -21.99
CA GLU A 69 16.08 -5.61 -23.22
C GLU A 69 16.48 -7.09 -23.08
N ASP A 70 17.11 -7.43 -21.95
CA ASP A 70 17.49 -8.80 -21.59
C ASP A 70 16.27 -9.72 -21.50
N ARG A 71 15.22 -9.31 -20.78
CA ARG A 71 13.96 -10.08 -20.67
C ARG A 71 13.24 -10.25 -22.00
N LEU A 72 13.21 -9.20 -22.82
CA LEU A 72 12.63 -9.28 -24.16
C LEU A 72 13.41 -10.24 -25.04
N SER A 73 14.74 -10.29 -24.91
CA SER A 73 15.60 -11.20 -25.67
C SER A 73 15.32 -12.65 -25.27
N ILE A 74 15.32 -12.96 -23.97
CA ILE A 74 14.94 -14.28 -23.44
C ILE A 74 13.55 -14.70 -23.95
N THR A 75 12.59 -13.77 -23.88
CA THR A 75 11.20 -14.02 -24.29
C THR A 75 11.09 -14.24 -25.81
N ALA A 76 11.83 -13.49 -26.61
CA ALA A 76 11.85 -13.64 -28.06
C ALA A 76 12.45 -14.99 -28.48
N GLU A 77 13.57 -15.39 -27.89
CA GLU A 77 14.18 -16.72 -28.14
C GLU A 77 13.22 -17.85 -27.78
N PHE A 78 12.61 -17.75 -26.61
CA PHE A 78 11.62 -18.73 -26.17
C PHE A 78 10.46 -18.83 -27.16
N TYR A 79 9.91 -17.70 -27.62
CA TYR A 79 8.80 -17.73 -28.57
C TYR A 79 9.19 -18.31 -29.94
N THR A 80 10.39 -17.99 -30.45
CA THR A 80 10.92 -18.60 -31.68
C THR A 80 11.06 -20.12 -31.55
N LEU A 81 11.68 -20.60 -30.46
CA LEU A 81 11.86 -22.05 -30.21
C LEU A 81 10.54 -22.81 -30.20
N ASN A 82 9.49 -22.12 -29.79
CA ASN A 82 8.16 -22.66 -29.55
C ASN A 82 7.19 -22.44 -30.72
N ASN A 83 7.64 -21.83 -31.83
CA ASN A 83 6.78 -21.44 -32.96
C ASN A 83 5.57 -20.60 -32.53
N THR A 84 5.80 -19.70 -31.57
CA THR A 84 4.80 -18.73 -31.09
C THR A 84 5.26 -17.32 -31.42
N GLN A 85 4.32 -16.37 -31.48
CA GLN A 85 4.64 -14.98 -31.79
C GLN A 85 3.92 -14.04 -30.84
N ALA A 86 4.69 -13.11 -30.27
CA ALA A 86 4.13 -12.03 -29.50
C ALA A 86 3.53 -10.94 -30.40
N ASN A 87 2.40 -10.38 -29.98
CA ASN A 87 1.80 -9.24 -30.66
C ASN A 87 2.48 -7.93 -30.22
N SER A 88 3.57 -7.57 -30.88
CA SER A 88 4.36 -6.36 -30.58
C SER A 88 3.54 -5.06 -30.67
N ALA A 89 2.47 -5.02 -31.47
CA ALA A 89 1.59 -3.85 -31.57
C ALA A 89 0.78 -3.59 -30.28
N LYS A 90 0.66 -4.58 -29.40
CA LYS A 90 0.01 -4.43 -28.08
C LYS A 90 0.99 -4.01 -26.98
N TYR A 91 2.29 -4.00 -27.23
CA TYR A 91 3.28 -3.66 -26.22
C TYR A 91 3.22 -2.18 -25.88
N VAL A 92 3.32 -1.90 -24.59
CA VAL A 92 3.25 -0.55 -24.05
C VAL A 92 4.25 -0.43 -22.91
N LEU A 93 5.03 0.66 -22.92
CA LEU A 93 6.01 0.92 -21.89
C LEU A 93 5.40 1.77 -20.77
N LEU A 94 5.53 1.26 -19.54
CA LEU A 94 5.30 1.99 -18.30
C LEU A 94 6.66 2.30 -17.67
N SER A 95 6.95 3.58 -17.42
CA SER A 95 8.19 3.99 -16.75
C SER A 95 7.94 5.11 -15.75
N SER A 96 8.72 5.10 -14.66
CA SER A 96 8.79 6.20 -13.69
C SER A 96 9.58 7.40 -14.23
N SER A 97 10.57 7.15 -15.09
CA SER A 97 11.22 8.19 -15.87
C SER A 97 10.25 8.65 -16.96
N SER A 98 10.15 9.95 -17.19
CA SER A 98 9.27 10.54 -18.21
C SER A 98 10.06 10.83 -19.49
N PRO A 99 10.31 9.83 -20.36
CA PRO A 99 10.89 10.08 -21.66
C PRO A 99 9.92 10.91 -22.50
N SER A 100 10.46 11.85 -23.27
CA SER A 100 9.70 12.74 -24.14
C SER A 100 9.25 12.07 -25.46
N SER A 101 9.75 10.87 -25.78
CA SER A 101 9.52 10.20 -27.07
C SER A 101 9.41 8.67 -26.95
N LYS A 102 9.09 7.99 -28.07
CA LYS A 102 9.12 6.53 -28.20
C LYS A 102 10.52 6.00 -27.85
N ILE A 103 10.57 4.98 -27.00
CA ILE A 103 11.82 4.30 -26.66
C ILE A 103 11.95 3.06 -27.53
N THR A 104 13.12 2.89 -28.15
CA THR A 104 13.52 1.67 -28.82
C THR A 104 14.27 0.76 -27.85
N PHE A 105 13.88 -0.50 -27.82
CA PHE A 105 14.54 -1.57 -27.07
C PHE A 105 15.28 -2.45 -28.07
N ASP A 106 16.58 -2.63 -27.84
CA ASP A 106 17.43 -3.42 -28.71
C ASP A 106 17.67 -4.79 -28.07
N LEU A 107 17.36 -5.86 -28.79
CA LEU A 107 17.55 -7.22 -28.33
C LEU A 107 19.00 -7.67 -28.52
N SER A 108 19.45 -8.59 -27.67
CA SER A 108 20.76 -9.22 -27.87
C SER A 108 20.74 -10.04 -29.16
N PRO A 109 21.77 -9.92 -30.02
CA PRO A 109 21.81 -10.66 -31.27
C PRO A 109 21.91 -12.15 -30.99
N SER A 110 20.99 -12.94 -31.55
CA SER A 110 21.01 -14.39 -31.46
C SER A 110 20.51 -15.02 -32.76
N PRO A 111 20.90 -16.26 -33.09
CA PRO A 111 20.48 -16.92 -34.33
C PRO A 111 18.97 -17.20 -34.38
N LEU A 112 18.27 -17.06 -33.25
CA LEU A 112 16.84 -17.30 -33.08
C LEU A 112 16.01 -16.00 -33.18
N ILE A 113 16.64 -14.83 -33.29
CA ILE A 113 15.97 -13.53 -33.33
C ILE A 113 16.20 -12.87 -34.70
N SER A 114 15.13 -12.66 -35.46
CA SER A 114 15.18 -11.91 -36.72
C SER A 114 15.04 -10.39 -36.52
N ASP A 115 14.23 -9.98 -35.54
CA ASP A 115 13.92 -8.57 -35.26
C ASP A 115 14.71 -8.08 -34.05
N ILE A 116 15.67 -7.19 -34.30
CA ILE A 116 16.65 -6.77 -33.28
C ILE A 116 16.15 -5.54 -32.49
N SER A 117 15.14 -4.80 -32.98
CA SER A 117 14.68 -3.58 -32.29
C SER A 117 13.16 -3.43 -32.29
N PHE A 118 12.62 -3.04 -31.15
CA PHE A 118 11.18 -2.80 -30.97
C PHE A 118 10.92 -1.39 -30.42
N PRO A 119 10.16 -0.53 -31.15
CA PRO A 119 9.73 0.76 -30.63
C PRO A 119 8.45 0.60 -29.79
N PHE A 120 8.49 0.99 -28.52
CA PHE A 120 7.29 0.96 -27.67
C PHE A 120 6.65 2.34 -27.50
N PRO A 121 5.31 2.44 -27.58
CA PRO A 121 4.61 3.63 -27.13
C PRO A 121 4.77 3.75 -25.61
N PHE A 122 5.14 4.95 -25.16
CA PHE A 122 5.23 5.29 -23.75
C PHE A 122 3.89 5.79 -23.21
N LEU A 123 3.48 5.31 -22.03
CA LEU A 123 2.33 5.83 -21.30
C LEU A 123 2.77 6.84 -20.23
N PRO A 124 2.28 8.09 -20.28
CA PRO A 124 2.59 9.09 -19.26
C PRO A 124 2.11 8.69 -17.86
N LEU A 125 2.80 9.16 -16.82
CA LEU A 125 2.52 8.85 -15.40
C LEU A 125 1.07 9.09 -14.96
N ASN A 126 0.44 10.15 -15.49
CA ASN A 126 -0.92 10.56 -15.14
C ASN A 126 -2.01 9.80 -15.91
N THR A 127 -1.61 8.95 -16.86
CA THR A 127 -2.56 8.10 -17.58
C THR A 127 -2.89 6.86 -16.79
N SER A 128 -4.11 6.38 -16.98
CA SER A 128 -4.53 5.09 -16.45
C SER A 128 -4.35 4.00 -17.50
N PHE A 129 -3.87 2.83 -17.09
CA PHE A 129 -3.76 1.65 -17.94
C PHE A 129 -4.61 0.51 -17.39
N ARG A 130 -4.97 -0.43 -18.27
CA ARG A 130 -5.82 -1.57 -17.92
C ARG A 130 -4.98 -2.83 -17.80
N PHE A 131 -5.07 -3.51 -16.66
CA PHE A 131 -4.44 -4.80 -16.41
C PHE A 131 -5.50 -5.78 -15.89
N LEU A 132 -5.70 -6.89 -16.60
CA LEU A 132 -6.74 -7.90 -16.32
C LEU A 132 -8.16 -7.32 -16.12
N GLY A 133 -8.48 -6.25 -16.85
CA GLY A 133 -9.77 -5.58 -16.73
C GLY A 133 -9.91 -4.61 -15.55
N VAL A 134 -8.89 -4.43 -14.71
CA VAL A 134 -8.84 -3.40 -13.66
C VAL A 134 -7.95 -2.25 -14.12
N TRP A 135 -8.25 -1.03 -13.68
CA TRP A 135 -7.50 0.16 -14.06
C TRP A 135 -6.50 0.56 -12.98
N PHE A 136 -5.29 0.89 -13.41
CA PHE A 136 -4.17 1.31 -12.59
C PHE A 136 -3.63 2.64 -13.08
N SER A 137 -2.90 3.37 -12.23
CA SER A 137 -2.23 4.60 -12.58
C SER A 137 -0.87 4.64 -11.87
N LEU A 138 0.18 5.04 -12.60
CA LEU A 138 1.53 5.14 -12.03
C LEU A 138 1.63 6.27 -10.99
N SER A 139 0.80 7.31 -11.09
CA SER A 139 0.69 8.37 -10.08
C SER A 139 -0.16 7.97 -8.86
N ALA A 140 -0.59 6.70 -8.76
CA ALA A 140 -1.47 6.17 -7.71
C ALA A 140 -2.80 6.93 -7.58
N SER A 141 -3.28 7.57 -8.65
CA SER A 141 -4.58 8.25 -8.67
C SER A 141 -5.74 7.25 -8.81
N SER A 142 -6.84 7.50 -8.10
CA SER A 142 -8.07 6.70 -8.17
C SER A 142 -9.18 7.39 -8.96
N ASP A 143 -8.89 8.54 -9.58
CA ASP A 143 -9.89 9.38 -10.26
C ASP A 143 -10.54 8.69 -11.44
N PHE A 144 -9.76 7.97 -12.24
CA PHE A 144 -10.29 7.20 -13.36
C PHE A 144 -11.25 6.11 -12.87
N VAL A 145 -10.85 5.36 -11.85
CA VAL A 145 -11.64 4.28 -11.26
C VAL A 145 -12.93 4.82 -10.64
N LEU A 146 -12.86 5.97 -9.96
CA LEU A 146 -14.02 6.68 -9.42
C LEU A 146 -15.00 7.12 -10.53
N LYS A 147 -14.49 7.71 -11.62
CA LYS A 147 -15.29 8.09 -12.80
C LYS A 147 -15.94 6.86 -13.43
N GLN A 148 -15.19 5.76 -13.58
CA GLN A 148 -15.68 4.51 -14.13
C GLN A 148 -16.83 3.95 -13.28
N ALA A 149 -16.66 3.86 -11.95
CA ALA A 149 -17.68 3.37 -11.05
C ALA A 149 -18.96 4.23 -11.12
N ARG A 150 -18.83 5.57 -11.13
CA ARG A 150 -19.97 6.49 -11.29
C ARG A 150 -20.68 6.29 -12.63
N SER A 151 -19.94 6.13 -13.73
CA SER A 151 -20.53 5.86 -15.05
C SER A 151 -21.31 4.55 -15.04
N MET A 152 -20.73 3.47 -14.52
CA MET A 152 -21.40 2.16 -14.47
C MET A 152 -22.73 2.21 -13.72
N VAL A 153 -22.77 2.91 -12.58
CA VAL A 153 -24.02 3.09 -11.83
C VAL A 153 -25.01 3.96 -12.61
N LYS A 154 -24.53 5.04 -13.26
CA LYS A 154 -25.35 5.92 -14.09
C LYS A 154 -25.99 5.18 -15.26
N ASP A 155 -25.22 4.38 -15.98
CA ASP A 155 -25.67 3.62 -17.15
C ASP A 155 -26.72 2.58 -16.74
N MET A 156 -26.49 1.88 -15.62
CA MET A 156 -27.45 0.91 -15.09
C MET A 156 -28.74 1.59 -14.60
N ALA A 157 -28.63 2.72 -13.91
CA ALA A 157 -29.79 3.49 -13.46
C ALA A 157 -30.62 4.03 -14.64
N ALA A 158 -29.95 4.52 -15.70
CA ALA A 158 -30.61 4.97 -16.93
C ALA A 158 -31.30 3.81 -17.66
N LEU A 159 -30.69 2.62 -17.68
CA LEU A 159 -31.26 1.44 -18.31
C LEU A 159 -32.47 0.88 -17.55
N LEU A 160 -32.45 0.89 -16.21
CA LEU A 160 -33.52 0.34 -15.37
C LEU A 160 -34.65 1.32 -15.08
N GLY A 161 -34.35 2.62 -15.08
CA GLY A 161 -35.30 3.70 -14.83
C GLY A 161 -36.61 3.59 -15.63
N PRO A 162 -36.58 3.52 -16.97
CA PRO A 162 -37.79 3.49 -17.80
C PRO A 162 -38.48 2.11 -17.85
N LYS A 163 -37.78 1.03 -17.50
CA LYS A 163 -38.32 -0.33 -17.62
C LYS A 163 -39.43 -0.61 -16.61
N LYS A 164 -40.49 -1.31 -17.02
CA LYS A 164 -41.58 -1.75 -16.12
C LYS A 164 -41.12 -2.94 -15.27
N LEU A 165 -40.31 -2.65 -14.24
CA LEU A 165 -39.74 -3.64 -13.31
C LEU A 165 -40.28 -3.41 -11.90
N LEU A 166 -40.51 -4.49 -11.16
CA LEU A 166 -40.73 -4.44 -9.72
C LEU A 166 -39.44 -4.01 -9.01
N ALA A 167 -39.59 -3.39 -7.84
CA ALA A 167 -38.44 -3.00 -7.01
C ALA A 167 -37.57 -4.22 -6.62
N GLN A 168 -38.16 -5.40 -6.44
CA GLN A 168 -37.43 -6.65 -6.19
C GLN A 168 -36.52 -7.05 -7.35
N HIS A 169 -36.95 -6.88 -8.61
CA HIS A 169 -36.11 -7.13 -9.78
C HIS A 169 -34.91 -6.17 -9.83
N VAL A 170 -35.14 -4.90 -9.48
CA VAL A 170 -34.06 -3.89 -9.41
C VAL A 170 -33.08 -4.23 -8.28
N ALA A 171 -33.58 -4.64 -7.11
CA ALA A 171 -32.75 -5.07 -5.98
C ALA A 171 -31.91 -6.31 -6.33
N TYR A 172 -32.51 -7.30 -7.01
CA TYR A 172 -31.79 -8.46 -7.52
C TYR A 172 -30.67 -8.06 -8.48
N LEU A 173 -30.95 -7.23 -9.49
CA LEU A 173 -29.93 -6.78 -10.45
C LEU A 173 -28.83 -5.95 -9.77
N TYR A 174 -29.17 -5.15 -8.76
CA TYR A 174 -28.19 -4.45 -7.95
C TYR A 174 -27.25 -5.43 -7.23
N ASN A 175 -27.79 -6.43 -6.53
CA ASN A 175 -27.01 -7.39 -5.73
C ASN A 175 -26.22 -8.39 -6.58
N ALA A 176 -26.81 -8.91 -7.67
CA ALA A 176 -26.29 -10.01 -8.46
C ALA A 176 -25.48 -9.55 -9.68
N VAL A 177 -25.63 -8.30 -10.13
CA VAL A 177 -24.95 -7.79 -11.33
C VAL A 177 -24.13 -6.54 -11.00
N LEU A 178 -24.73 -5.48 -10.45
CA LEU A 178 -24.03 -4.22 -10.26
C LEU A 178 -22.92 -4.34 -9.22
N LEU A 179 -23.24 -4.87 -8.04
CA LEU A 179 -22.28 -5.00 -6.94
C LEU A 179 -21.07 -5.86 -7.33
N PRO A 180 -21.20 -7.08 -7.88
CA PRO A 180 -20.03 -7.85 -8.33
C PRO A 180 -19.20 -7.12 -9.38
N ARG A 181 -19.85 -6.42 -10.33
CA ARG A 181 -19.14 -5.65 -11.36
C ARG A 181 -18.35 -4.48 -10.77
N LEU A 182 -18.93 -3.77 -9.80
CA LEU A 182 -18.23 -2.70 -9.09
C LEU A 182 -17.11 -3.26 -8.22
N GLU A 183 -17.37 -4.35 -7.48
CA GLU A 183 -16.42 -5.05 -6.65
C GLU A 183 -15.17 -5.44 -7.45
N PHE A 184 -15.34 -6.02 -8.63
CA PHE A 184 -14.25 -6.36 -9.54
C PHE A 184 -13.46 -5.12 -10.00
N ARG A 185 -14.14 -4.03 -10.40
CA ARG A 185 -13.46 -2.81 -10.86
C ARG A 185 -12.77 -2.03 -9.74
N LEU A 186 -13.24 -2.17 -8.51
CA LEU A 186 -12.72 -1.51 -7.30
C LEU A 186 -11.74 -2.38 -6.51
N GLN A 187 -11.31 -3.52 -7.05
CA GLN A 187 -10.42 -4.46 -6.35
C GLN A 187 -9.09 -3.84 -5.90
N THR A 188 -8.63 -2.78 -6.58
CA THR A 188 -7.36 -2.08 -6.28
C THR A 188 -7.57 -0.75 -5.54
N THR A 189 -8.82 -0.35 -5.28
CA THR A 189 -9.13 0.95 -4.66
C THR A 189 -10.28 0.80 -3.66
N LEU A 190 -9.96 0.91 -2.38
CA LEU A 190 -10.95 0.88 -1.30
C LEU A 190 -11.29 2.32 -0.88
N PHE A 191 -12.43 2.82 -1.35
CA PHE A 191 -12.91 4.17 -1.01
C PHE A 191 -13.59 4.24 0.36
N SER A 192 -13.72 5.46 0.91
CA SER A 192 -14.51 5.71 2.12
C SER A 192 -15.98 5.37 1.94
N GLU A 193 -16.67 5.07 3.04
CA GLU A 193 -18.11 4.79 3.04
C GLU A 193 -18.93 5.92 2.40
N SER A 194 -18.62 7.18 2.69
CA SER A 194 -19.27 8.34 2.09
C SER A 194 -19.13 8.38 0.56
N THR A 195 -17.95 8.04 0.05
CA THR A 195 -17.68 8.01 -1.38
C THR A 195 -18.44 6.87 -2.05
N ILE A 196 -18.40 5.65 -1.48
CA ILE A 196 -19.15 4.51 -1.99
C ILE A 196 -20.66 4.78 -1.98
N GLN A 197 -21.18 5.34 -0.89
CA GLN A 197 -22.58 5.71 -0.79
C GLN A 197 -22.96 6.73 -1.86
N SER A 198 -22.10 7.72 -2.14
CA SER A 198 -22.34 8.70 -3.22
C SER A 198 -22.40 8.05 -4.61
N ILE A 199 -21.59 7.01 -4.84
CA ILE A 199 -21.55 6.28 -6.11
C ILE A 199 -22.86 5.52 -6.32
N VAL A 200 -23.33 4.78 -5.32
CA VAL A 200 -24.52 3.92 -5.46
C VAL A 200 -25.85 4.64 -5.24
N ASN A 201 -25.83 5.88 -4.74
CA ASN A 201 -27.05 6.63 -4.37
C ASN A 201 -28.07 6.72 -5.51
N LEU A 202 -27.60 6.85 -6.75
CA LEU A 202 -28.48 6.94 -7.92
C LEU A 202 -29.34 5.67 -8.10
N MET A 203 -28.80 4.49 -7.77
CA MET A 203 -29.55 3.24 -7.80
C MET A 203 -30.59 3.15 -6.69
N PHE A 204 -30.28 3.67 -5.50
CA PHE A 204 -31.27 3.76 -4.42
C PHE A 204 -32.43 4.71 -4.80
N SER A 205 -32.16 5.79 -5.52
CA SER A 205 -33.21 6.64 -6.08
C SER A 205 -34.09 5.91 -7.11
N VAL A 206 -33.51 5.06 -7.98
CA VAL A 206 -34.30 4.23 -8.90
C VAL A 206 -35.17 3.25 -8.11
N LEU A 207 -34.60 2.57 -7.13
CA LEU A 207 -35.31 1.60 -6.31
C LEU A 207 -36.47 2.24 -5.55
N ARG A 208 -36.26 3.38 -4.87
CA ARG A 208 -37.32 4.11 -4.14
C ARG A 208 -38.50 4.42 -5.06
N ARG A 209 -38.23 4.94 -6.27
CA ARG A 209 -39.27 5.20 -7.27
C ARG A 209 -40.04 3.94 -7.69
N LYS A 210 -39.35 2.82 -7.90
CA LYS A 210 -40.00 1.54 -8.25
C LYS A 210 -40.78 0.92 -7.09
N ALA A 211 -40.40 1.23 -5.86
CA ALA A 211 -41.08 0.77 -4.65
C ALA A 211 -42.25 1.67 -4.24
N GLY A 212 -42.48 2.80 -4.92
CA GLY A 212 -43.48 3.79 -4.50
C GLY A 212 -43.10 4.54 -3.22
N LEU A 213 -41.82 4.53 -2.83
CA LEU A 213 -41.32 5.17 -1.62
C LEU A 213 -40.96 6.64 -1.87
N ALA A 214 -41.16 7.49 -0.86
CA ALA A 214 -40.75 8.88 -0.91
C ALA A 214 -39.24 9.01 -1.10
N ALA A 215 -38.79 10.06 -1.79
CA ALA A 215 -37.36 10.32 -2.01
C ALA A 215 -36.57 10.49 -0.69
N THR A 216 -37.24 10.97 0.36
CA THR A 216 -36.72 11.20 1.72
C THR A 216 -36.67 9.95 2.60
N THR A 217 -37.11 8.80 2.09
CA THR A 217 -37.13 7.54 2.87
C THR A 217 -35.74 7.20 3.40
N PRO A 218 -35.55 6.99 4.72
CA PRO A 218 -34.27 6.65 5.31
C PRO A 218 -33.61 5.45 4.61
N LEU A 219 -32.30 5.56 4.34
CA LEU A 219 -31.55 4.50 3.65
C LEU A 219 -31.59 3.17 4.42
N ALA A 220 -31.58 3.22 5.75
CA ALA A 220 -31.64 2.04 6.61
C ALA A 220 -32.86 1.13 6.29
N LEU A 221 -33.99 1.71 5.89
CA LEU A 221 -35.19 0.94 5.53
C LEU A 221 -34.99 0.12 4.24
N LEU A 222 -34.10 0.55 3.34
CA LEU A 222 -33.80 -0.19 2.11
C LEU A 222 -32.96 -1.45 2.37
N PHE A 223 -32.23 -1.48 3.49
CA PHE A 223 -31.39 -2.62 3.88
C PHE A 223 -32.15 -3.68 4.70
N LEU A 224 -33.42 -3.43 5.06
CA LEU A 224 -34.23 -4.44 5.73
C LEU A 224 -34.45 -5.65 4.80
N LYS A 225 -34.29 -6.86 5.37
CA LYS A 225 -34.45 -8.12 4.62
C LYS A 225 -35.84 -8.29 4.01
N LEU A 226 -36.87 -7.72 4.63
CA LEU A 226 -38.27 -7.98 4.31
C LEU A 226 -38.70 -7.56 2.88
N PRO A 227 -38.48 -6.31 2.41
CA PRO A 227 -38.98 -5.94 1.08
C PRO A 227 -37.98 -6.13 -0.08
N PHE A 228 -36.67 -5.91 0.13
CA PHE A 228 -35.71 -5.81 -0.99
C PHE A 228 -34.37 -6.54 -0.79
N SER A 229 -33.99 -6.92 0.45
CA SER A 229 -32.73 -7.62 0.75
C SER A 229 -31.48 -6.99 0.08
N ILE A 230 -31.41 -5.66 0.03
CA ILE A 230 -30.31 -4.94 -0.61
C ILE A 230 -29.08 -4.99 0.28
N GLN A 231 -27.94 -5.32 -0.33
CA GLN A 231 -26.66 -5.34 0.38
C GLN A 231 -26.07 -3.92 0.46
N ASN A 232 -25.43 -3.61 1.59
CA ASN A 232 -24.64 -2.40 1.71
C ASN A 232 -23.35 -2.54 0.88
N ALA A 233 -23.17 -1.67 -0.11
CA ALA A 233 -22.03 -1.69 -1.02
C ALA A 233 -20.68 -1.57 -0.29
N PHE A 234 -20.59 -0.68 0.71
CA PHE A 234 -19.35 -0.45 1.43
C PHE A 234 -18.92 -1.69 2.20
N TYR A 235 -19.84 -2.32 2.95
CA TYR A 235 -19.53 -3.56 3.66
C TYR A 235 -19.17 -4.71 2.73
N ARG A 236 -19.83 -4.83 1.58
CA ARG A 236 -19.48 -5.84 0.59
C ARG A 236 -18.07 -5.64 0.04
N PHE A 237 -17.73 -4.41 -0.36
CA PHE A 237 -16.38 -4.13 -0.87
C PHE A 237 -15.32 -4.31 0.20
N LEU A 238 -15.56 -3.83 1.43
CA LEU A 238 -14.66 -4.05 2.56
C LEU A 238 -14.46 -5.55 2.83
N SER A 239 -15.53 -6.34 2.85
CA SER A 239 -15.45 -7.80 3.04
C SER A 239 -14.62 -8.48 1.95
N SER A 240 -14.76 -8.04 0.69
CA SER A 240 -14.01 -8.60 -0.45
C SER A 240 -12.50 -8.27 -0.36
N HIS A 241 -12.17 -7.03 0.01
CA HIS A 241 -10.79 -6.61 0.27
C HIS A 241 -10.18 -7.37 1.45
N ILE A 242 -10.93 -7.53 2.55
CA ILE A 242 -10.50 -8.31 3.71
C ILE A 242 -10.23 -9.77 3.32
N ALA A 243 -11.15 -10.41 2.61
CA ALA A 243 -10.99 -11.79 2.17
C ALA A 243 -9.77 -11.98 1.25
N SER A 244 -9.53 -11.03 0.35
CA SER A 244 -8.37 -11.04 -0.56
C SER A 244 -7.05 -10.97 0.21
N TRP A 245 -6.94 -10.04 1.16
CA TRP A 245 -5.75 -9.93 2.02
C TRP A 245 -5.60 -11.11 2.97
N GLN A 246 -6.70 -11.64 3.52
CA GLN A 246 -6.65 -12.82 4.36
C GLN A 246 -6.13 -14.05 3.59
N LYS A 247 -6.50 -14.20 2.31
CA LYS A 247 -5.95 -15.25 1.44
C LYS A 247 -4.43 -15.08 1.26
N ILE A 248 -3.97 -13.86 1.02
CA ILE A 248 -2.53 -13.55 0.92
C ILE A 248 -1.81 -13.87 2.22
N PHE A 249 -2.39 -13.55 3.37
CA PHE A 249 -1.77 -13.79 4.68
C PHE A 249 -1.81 -15.24 5.16
N THR A 250 -2.65 -16.08 4.57
CA THR A 250 -2.81 -17.48 5.00
C THR A 250 -2.14 -18.48 4.07
N HIS A 251 -2.10 -18.20 2.76
CA HIS A 251 -1.54 -19.13 1.79
C HIS A 251 0.00 -19.17 1.84
N PRO A 252 0.62 -20.36 1.82
CA PRO A 252 2.08 -20.49 1.93
C PRO A 252 2.84 -19.79 0.79
N ASP A 253 2.35 -19.89 -0.45
CA ASP A 253 3.01 -19.30 -1.64
C ASP A 253 3.12 -17.77 -1.59
N PHE A 254 2.25 -17.11 -0.81
CA PHE A 254 2.26 -15.66 -0.67
C PHE A 254 3.00 -15.18 0.59
N LYS A 255 3.62 -16.08 1.36
CA LYS A 255 4.26 -15.76 2.64
C LYS A 255 5.30 -14.65 2.52
N ASP A 256 6.16 -14.70 1.51
CA ASP A 256 7.23 -13.71 1.33
C ASP A 256 6.67 -12.34 0.95
N PHE A 257 5.67 -12.30 0.06
CA PHE A 257 4.96 -11.07 -0.28
C PHE A 257 4.17 -10.52 0.91
N ALA A 258 3.53 -11.39 1.69
CA ALA A 258 2.80 -11.03 2.90
C ALA A 258 3.71 -10.39 3.95
N LEU A 259 4.88 -10.98 4.19
CA LEU A 259 5.92 -10.42 5.06
C LEU A 259 6.36 -9.06 4.55
N TYR A 260 6.71 -8.96 3.26
CA TYR A 260 7.07 -7.71 2.60
C TYR A 260 5.99 -6.63 2.75
N ALA A 261 4.71 -6.96 2.52
CA ALA A 261 3.63 -5.97 2.55
C ALA A 261 3.41 -5.41 3.97
N ILE A 262 3.51 -6.27 4.99
CA ILE A 262 3.41 -5.87 6.40
C ILE A 262 4.63 -5.05 6.83
N SER A 263 5.85 -5.49 6.49
CA SER A 263 7.09 -4.77 6.82
C SER A 263 7.16 -3.43 6.09
N TYR A 264 6.76 -3.38 4.82
CA TYR A 264 6.65 -2.15 4.05
C TYR A 264 5.70 -1.16 4.73
N LEU A 265 4.48 -1.60 5.06
CA LEU A 265 3.52 -0.71 5.70
C LEU A 265 4.00 -0.26 7.08
N GLN A 266 4.53 -1.18 7.89
CA GLN A 266 5.07 -0.86 9.21
C GLN A 266 6.22 0.16 9.12
N GLY A 267 7.17 -0.08 8.22
CA GLY A 267 8.29 0.81 7.94
C GLY A 267 7.85 2.18 7.43
N TYR A 268 6.91 2.19 6.49
CA TYR A 268 6.34 3.41 5.95
C TYR A 268 5.69 4.26 7.03
N LEU A 269 4.98 3.61 7.95
CA LEU A 269 4.32 4.21 9.10
C LEU A 269 5.26 4.43 10.29
N GLY A 270 6.53 4.02 10.24
CA GLY A 270 7.46 4.04 11.38
C GLY A 270 6.84 3.48 12.66
N ALA A 271 5.99 2.47 12.52
CA ALA A 271 5.21 1.94 13.61
C ALA A 271 6.03 0.95 14.44
N GLU A 272 5.95 1.08 15.76
CA GLU A 272 6.65 0.24 16.73
C GLU A 272 6.09 -1.20 16.79
N SER A 273 4.90 -1.41 16.25
CA SER A 273 4.13 -2.65 16.34
C SER A 273 3.42 -2.95 15.03
N CYS A 274 2.72 -4.08 14.97
CA CYS A 274 1.98 -4.44 13.76
C CYS A 274 0.99 -3.36 13.35
N PRO A 275 0.94 -2.99 12.06
CA PRO A 275 -0.18 -2.23 11.53
C PRO A 275 -1.55 -2.86 11.83
N THR A 276 -1.62 -4.17 12.06
CA THR A 276 -2.88 -4.86 12.43
C THR A 276 -3.32 -4.67 13.89
N THR A 277 -2.40 -4.32 14.80
CA THR A 277 -2.67 -4.24 16.24
C THR A 277 -2.74 -2.80 16.74
N ILE A 278 -2.27 -1.84 15.96
CA ILE A 278 -2.22 -0.42 16.33
C ILE A 278 -3.42 0.35 15.79
N ASN A 279 -3.74 1.47 16.46
CA ASN A 279 -4.67 2.44 15.91
C ASN A 279 -4.02 3.19 14.72
N LEU A 280 -4.60 3.04 13.53
CA LEU A 280 -4.12 3.65 12.28
C LEU A 280 -4.75 5.02 11.96
N GLU A 281 -5.73 5.48 12.74
CA GLU A 281 -6.35 6.80 12.56
C GLU A 281 -5.34 7.97 12.49
N PRO A 282 -4.21 7.97 13.23
CA PRO A 282 -3.18 9.01 13.11
C PRO A 282 -2.71 9.32 11.68
N TRP A 283 -2.73 8.31 10.79
CA TRP A 283 -2.23 8.43 9.42
C TRP A 283 -3.33 8.59 8.35
N SER A 284 -4.61 8.63 8.73
CA SER A 284 -5.75 8.73 7.81
C SER A 284 -5.68 9.92 6.84
N GLN A 285 -5.04 11.02 7.25
CA GLN A 285 -4.92 12.23 6.44
C GLN A 285 -3.81 12.18 5.39
N VAL A 286 -2.88 11.23 5.51
CA VAL A 286 -1.69 11.12 4.65
C VAL A 286 -2.12 10.80 3.22
N VAL A 287 -1.86 11.72 2.30
CA VAL A 287 -2.34 11.66 0.91
C VAL A 287 -1.92 10.37 0.19
N SER A 288 -0.67 9.94 0.37
CA SER A 288 -0.12 8.71 -0.22
C SER A 288 -0.76 7.42 0.30
N LEU A 289 -1.37 7.44 1.49
CA LEU A 289 -2.04 6.25 2.05
C LEU A 289 -3.52 6.18 1.65
N ARG A 290 -4.10 7.26 1.11
CA ARG A 290 -5.53 7.30 0.75
C ARG A 290 -5.94 6.24 -0.28
N THR A 291 -5.02 5.86 -1.17
CA THR A 291 -5.24 4.83 -2.19
C THR A 291 -4.59 3.49 -1.84
N HIS A 292 -3.91 3.39 -0.68
CA HIS A 292 -3.22 2.17 -0.28
C HIS A 292 -4.22 1.13 0.24
N THR A 293 -4.39 0.05 -0.52
CA THR A 293 -5.41 -0.98 -0.24
C THR A 293 -5.22 -1.67 1.11
N LEU A 294 -3.99 -2.08 1.45
CA LEU A 294 -3.71 -2.73 2.74
C LEU A 294 -4.01 -1.82 3.94
N PHE A 295 -3.50 -0.59 3.90
CA PHE A 295 -3.75 0.42 4.93
C PHE A 295 -5.24 0.68 5.11
N ASN A 296 -5.98 0.94 4.03
CA ASN A 296 -7.42 1.18 4.10
C ASN A 296 -8.18 -0.06 4.61
N SER A 297 -7.72 -1.27 4.26
CA SER A 297 -8.33 -2.51 4.75
C SER A 297 -8.19 -2.63 6.26
N PHE A 298 -7.00 -2.36 6.82
CA PHE A 298 -6.77 -2.32 8.27
C PHE A 298 -7.51 -1.18 8.97
N LEU A 299 -7.48 0.03 8.40
CA LEU A 299 -8.14 1.20 8.97
C LEU A 299 -9.65 1.02 9.03
N PHE A 300 -10.29 0.54 7.95
CA PHE A 300 -11.74 0.37 7.95
C PHE A 300 -12.17 -0.85 8.74
N SER A 301 -11.42 -1.95 8.72
CA SER A 301 -11.73 -3.13 9.54
C SER A 301 -11.67 -2.84 11.04
N SER A 302 -10.70 -2.03 11.49
CA SER A 302 -10.58 -1.66 12.92
C SER A 302 -11.75 -0.83 13.42
N ARG A 303 -12.37 0.02 12.58
CA ARG A 303 -13.60 0.76 12.90
C ARG A 303 -14.80 -0.15 13.19
N PHE A 304 -14.76 -1.40 12.72
CA PHE A 304 -15.78 -2.43 12.96
C PHE A 304 -15.32 -3.49 13.97
N ASN A 305 -14.23 -3.24 14.71
CA ASN A 305 -13.63 -4.19 15.66
C ASN A 305 -13.26 -5.55 15.04
N ILE A 306 -12.92 -5.57 13.74
CA ILE A 306 -12.44 -6.78 13.08
C ILE A 306 -10.92 -6.90 13.33
N THR A 307 -10.52 -8.00 13.98
CA THR A 307 -9.12 -8.31 14.27
C THR A 307 -8.51 -9.21 13.20
N TRP A 308 -7.23 -9.00 12.90
CA TRP A 308 -6.48 -9.81 11.93
C TRP A 308 -5.56 -10.80 12.63
N SER A 309 -5.61 -12.06 12.21
CA SER A 309 -4.63 -13.08 12.58
C SER A 309 -3.69 -13.33 11.41
N LEU A 310 -2.38 -13.27 11.70
CA LEU A 310 -1.33 -13.59 10.73
C LEU A 310 -0.84 -15.01 11.02
N SER A 311 -0.76 -15.86 9.98
CA SER A 311 -0.22 -17.22 10.10
C SER A 311 1.31 -17.23 10.26
N PHE A 312 1.95 -16.10 9.95
CA PHE A 312 3.38 -15.86 10.10
C PHE A 312 3.62 -14.91 11.26
N ARG A 313 4.76 -15.07 11.92
CA ARG A 313 5.27 -14.09 12.88
C ARG A 313 6.05 -13.05 12.10
N PRO A 314 5.53 -11.83 11.92
CA PRO A 314 6.39 -10.75 11.48
C PRO A 314 7.52 -10.63 12.50
N PRO A 315 8.77 -10.61 12.04
CA PRO A 315 9.94 -10.44 12.88
C PRO A 315 9.82 -9.15 13.71
N ARG A 316 9.60 -9.29 15.03
CA ARG A 316 9.36 -8.16 15.93
C ARG A 316 9.81 -8.41 17.36
N ARG A 317 10.32 -7.35 17.97
CA ARG A 317 10.25 -7.14 19.42
C ARG A 317 9.02 -6.29 19.73
N ASP A 318 8.36 -6.53 20.86
CA ASP A 318 7.33 -5.63 21.37
C ASP A 318 8.02 -4.37 21.91
N LEU A 319 7.93 -3.29 21.14
CA LEU A 319 8.54 -2.01 21.48
C LEU A 319 7.54 -1.01 22.08
N GLN A 320 6.32 -1.45 22.44
CA GLN A 320 5.39 -0.62 23.23
C GLN A 320 6.01 -0.01 24.50
N PRO A 321 6.93 -0.69 25.24
CA PRO A 321 7.56 -0.12 26.43
C PRO A 321 8.39 1.15 26.17
N ALA A 322 8.76 1.41 24.91
CA ALA A 322 9.54 2.59 24.51
C ALA A 322 8.69 3.87 24.39
N LEU A 323 7.38 3.80 24.64
CA LEU A 323 6.45 4.94 24.65
C LEU A 323 6.35 5.66 23.28
N PRO A 324 5.58 5.11 22.33
CA PRO A 324 5.42 5.67 20.99
C PRO A 324 4.88 7.09 20.98
N LEU A 325 5.50 7.98 20.21
CA LEU A 325 5.04 9.37 20.11
C LEU A 325 3.61 9.47 19.59
N ARG A 326 3.15 8.49 18.80
CA ARG A 326 1.78 8.40 18.28
C ARG A 326 0.71 8.23 19.37
N SER A 327 1.02 7.55 20.47
CA SER A 327 0.04 7.27 21.54
C SER A 327 0.01 8.37 22.57
N ILE A 328 1.08 9.16 22.66
CA ILE A 328 1.29 10.14 23.72
C ILE A 328 1.00 11.56 23.25
N LEU A 329 1.22 11.85 21.96
CA LEU A 329 0.99 13.19 21.41
C LEU A 329 -0.44 13.35 20.85
N PRO A 330 -1.03 14.56 20.98
CA PRO A 330 -2.29 14.89 20.32
C PRO A 330 -2.23 14.68 18.81
N HIS A 331 -3.36 14.24 18.24
CA HIS A 331 -3.48 13.93 16.82
C HIS A 331 -3.11 15.12 15.91
N SER A 332 -3.41 16.36 16.30
CA SER A 332 -3.05 17.57 15.55
C SER A 332 -1.52 17.81 15.46
N ILE A 333 -0.80 17.52 16.54
CA ILE A 333 0.67 17.63 16.59
C ILE A 333 1.30 16.52 15.75
N PHE A 334 0.77 15.30 15.87
CA PHE A 334 1.18 14.16 15.06
C PHE A 334 1.08 14.47 13.56
N GLN A 335 -0.07 14.96 13.10
CA GLN A 335 -0.31 15.26 11.67
C GLN A 335 0.69 16.25 11.09
N SER A 336 1.04 17.30 11.84
CA SER A 336 1.96 18.35 11.38
C SER A 336 3.42 17.89 11.40
N SER A 337 3.80 17.00 12.32
CA SER A 337 5.19 16.67 12.62
C SER A 337 5.64 15.29 12.11
N TRP A 338 4.70 14.39 11.79
CA TRP A 338 4.98 13.01 11.38
C TRP A 338 6.01 12.87 10.25
N LYS A 339 5.89 13.69 9.20
CA LYS A 339 6.82 13.65 8.06
C LYS A 339 8.25 13.96 8.48
N LEU A 340 8.41 14.91 9.40
CA LEU A 340 9.72 15.29 9.93
C LEU A 340 10.29 14.17 10.80
N TRP A 341 9.47 13.57 11.65
CA TRP A 341 9.86 12.41 12.46
C TRP A 341 10.33 11.23 11.64
N LYS A 342 9.58 10.90 10.57
CA LYS A 342 9.97 9.85 9.63
C LYS A 342 11.34 10.12 9.00
N ASN A 343 11.61 11.35 8.60
CA ASN A 343 12.90 11.71 8.02
C ASN A 343 14.06 11.68 9.03
N LEU A 344 13.77 11.87 10.32
CA LEU A 344 14.75 11.85 11.40
C LEU A 344 14.83 10.49 12.13
N ASN A 345 14.01 9.52 11.72
CA ASN A 345 13.84 8.22 12.39
C ASN A 345 13.48 8.33 13.89
N ILE A 346 12.69 9.35 14.28
CA ILE A 346 12.23 9.57 15.67
C ILE A 346 10.79 9.09 15.80
N PHE A 347 10.54 7.97 16.48
CA PHE A 347 9.21 7.36 16.59
C PHE A 347 8.74 7.16 18.03
N VAL A 348 9.66 7.10 18.99
CA VAL A 348 9.37 6.81 20.41
C VAL A 348 10.00 7.83 21.34
N LEU A 349 9.40 8.01 22.52
CA LEU A 349 9.92 8.89 23.55
C LEU A 349 11.30 8.42 24.03
N ALA A 350 11.58 7.11 24.03
CA ALA A 350 12.87 6.55 24.46
C ALA A 350 14.09 7.12 23.70
N GLN A 351 13.90 7.59 22.48
CA GLN A 351 14.95 8.24 21.68
C GLN A 351 15.25 9.68 22.11
N LEU A 352 14.41 10.27 22.97
CA LEU A 352 14.52 11.67 23.41
C LEU A 352 15.00 11.81 24.86
N VAL A 353 15.20 10.70 25.54
CA VAL A 353 15.48 10.63 26.98
C VAL A 353 16.92 10.20 27.20
N SER A 354 17.52 10.67 28.28
CA SER A 354 18.86 10.31 28.70
C SER A 354 19.02 8.79 28.91
N PRO A 355 20.25 8.26 28.92
CA PRO A 355 20.51 6.82 29.11
C PRO A 355 19.96 6.22 30.42
N CYS A 356 19.63 7.07 31.41
CA CYS A 356 19.00 6.61 32.65
C CYS A 356 17.47 6.58 32.59
N GLY A 357 16.85 6.97 31.46
CA GLY A 357 15.42 6.85 31.21
C GLY A 357 14.52 7.84 31.98
N ARG A 358 15.13 8.82 32.65
CA ARG A 358 14.42 9.74 33.57
C ARG A 358 14.44 11.21 33.16
N TYR A 359 15.43 11.63 32.38
CA TYR A 359 15.60 13.04 32.01
C TYR A 359 15.42 13.23 30.52
N LEU A 360 14.59 14.19 30.13
CA LEU A 360 14.50 14.61 28.72
C LEU A 360 15.80 15.32 28.32
N MET A 361 16.41 14.92 27.21
CA MET A 361 17.60 15.58 26.68
C MET A 361 17.25 16.97 26.15
N ASN A 362 18.20 17.91 26.18
CA ASN A 362 17.97 19.24 25.64
C ASN A 362 17.93 19.20 24.11
N TRP A 363 17.20 20.13 23.49
CA TRP A 363 17.13 20.20 22.03
C TRP A 363 18.51 20.36 21.38
N PHE A 364 19.40 21.13 22.03
CA PHE A 364 20.77 21.35 21.59
C PHE A 364 21.60 20.06 21.63
N ASP A 365 21.33 19.14 22.56
CA ASP A 365 22.05 17.86 22.63
C ASP A 365 21.78 17.02 21.38
N PHE A 366 20.55 17.03 20.85
CA PHE A 366 20.25 16.35 19.59
C PHE A 366 20.92 16.99 18.37
N GLN A 367 21.21 18.30 18.41
CA GLN A 367 21.97 18.98 17.36
C GLN A 367 23.46 18.61 17.43
N HIS A 368 24.00 18.46 18.65
CA HIS A 368 25.36 18.00 18.88
C HIS A 368 25.55 16.55 18.46
N LEU A 369 24.59 15.67 18.75
CA LEU A 369 24.58 14.27 18.35
C LEU A 369 24.25 14.05 16.86
N CYS A 370 24.12 15.13 16.07
CA CYS A 370 23.76 15.09 14.66
C CYS A 370 22.46 14.31 14.34
N ILE A 371 21.58 14.12 15.32
CA ILE A 371 20.26 13.47 15.16
C ILE A 371 19.30 14.44 14.45
N VAL A 372 19.40 15.73 14.76
CA VAL A 372 18.56 16.78 14.16
C VAL A 372 19.44 17.84 13.49
N ARG A 373 18.87 18.57 12.52
CA ARG A 373 19.57 19.66 11.82
C ARG A 373 20.19 20.66 12.81
N LYS A 374 21.47 21.01 12.59
CA LYS A 374 22.27 21.94 13.40
C LYS A 374 21.68 23.34 13.53
N LYS A 375 20.76 23.75 12.64
CA LYS A 375 20.09 25.06 12.66
C LYS A 375 18.58 24.89 12.52
N GLY A 376 17.81 25.61 13.35
CA GLY A 376 16.35 25.63 13.30
C GLY A 376 15.71 26.03 14.63
N ARG A 377 14.45 26.45 14.59
CA ARG A 377 13.63 26.67 15.80
C ARG A 377 13.28 25.33 16.44
N ILE A 378 13.11 25.33 17.77
CA ILE A 378 12.60 24.17 18.50
C ILE A 378 11.18 23.86 17.98
N PRO A 379 10.91 22.63 17.52
CA PRO A 379 9.60 22.27 17.02
C PRO A 379 8.50 22.39 18.07
N THR A 380 7.29 22.70 17.62
CA THR A 380 6.09 22.78 18.46
C THR A 380 5.82 21.48 19.22
N TRP A 381 6.06 20.33 18.58
CA TRP A 381 5.88 19.03 19.21
C TRP A 381 6.86 18.79 20.37
N PHE A 382 8.10 19.26 20.26
CA PHE A 382 9.09 19.11 21.33
C PHE A 382 8.78 20.04 22.50
N ASN A 383 8.32 21.26 22.20
CA ASN A 383 7.81 22.18 23.23
C ASN A 383 6.58 21.60 23.95
N PHE A 384 5.70 20.88 23.23
CA PHE A 384 4.57 20.19 23.85
C PHE A 384 5.05 19.12 24.85
N ILE A 385 6.02 18.30 24.48
CA ILE A 385 6.64 17.31 25.37
C ILE A 385 7.22 18.00 26.62
N LYS A 386 8.01 19.06 26.41
CA LYS A 386 8.63 19.83 27.49
C LYS A 386 7.60 20.41 28.47
N ASN A 387 6.49 20.93 27.95
CA ASN A 387 5.48 21.59 28.78
C ASN A 387 4.56 20.62 29.53
N ASN A 388 4.40 19.38 29.04
CA ASN A 388 3.40 18.45 29.58
C ASN A 388 4.01 17.24 30.30
N PHE A 389 5.23 16.81 29.95
CA PHE A 389 5.79 15.55 30.48
C PHE A 389 6.84 15.75 31.56
N LEU A 390 7.20 17.01 31.88
CA LEU A 390 8.18 17.34 32.91
C LEU A 390 7.50 17.59 34.28
N SER A 391 8.19 17.21 35.35
CA SER A 391 7.71 17.38 36.73
C SER A 391 7.63 18.84 37.18
N SER A 392 8.47 19.71 36.60
CA SER A 392 8.45 21.15 36.82
C SER A 392 9.00 21.89 35.59
N SER A 393 8.63 23.15 35.41
CA SER A 393 9.07 23.98 34.27
C SER A 393 10.58 24.22 34.22
N SER A 394 11.28 24.05 35.36
CA SER A 394 12.73 24.23 35.51
C SER A 394 13.53 22.93 35.57
N SER A 395 12.88 21.76 35.68
CA SER A 395 13.55 20.46 35.69
C SER A 395 13.48 19.76 34.33
N SER A 396 14.50 19.00 33.96
CA SER A 396 14.45 18.07 32.83
C SER A 396 13.88 16.68 33.22
N LEU A 397 13.43 16.52 34.47
CA LEU A 397 12.91 15.26 35.00
C LEU A 397 11.50 15.00 34.46
N LEU A 398 11.31 13.83 33.85
CA LEU A 398 10.00 13.37 33.40
C LEU A 398 9.08 13.05 34.59
N LEU A 399 7.76 13.14 34.37
CA LEU A 399 6.77 12.59 35.30
C LEU A 399 6.97 11.07 35.40
N SER A 400 6.67 10.50 36.57
CA SER A 400 6.86 9.07 36.85
C SER A 400 6.12 8.16 35.86
N SER A 401 5.00 8.62 35.30
CA SER A 401 4.24 7.93 34.25
C SER A 401 4.97 7.79 32.92
N TYR A 402 6.03 8.57 32.69
CA TYR A 402 6.83 8.59 31.46
C TYR A 402 8.26 8.09 31.65
N PHE A 403 8.56 7.46 32.79
CA PHE A 403 9.87 6.83 32.97
C PHE A 403 10.03 5.63 32.03
N ILE A 404 11.19 5.56 31.40
CA ILE A 404 11.53 4.53 30.42
C ILE A 404 12.56 3.61 31.05
N ASN A 405 12.42 2.30 30.86
CA ASN A 405 13.46 1.38 31.31
C ASN A 405 14.75 1.65 30.51
N PRO A 406 15.90 1.88 31.18
CA PRO A 406 17.18 2.16 30.53
C PRO A 406 17.55 1.21 29.39
N SER A 407 17.09 -0.06 29.42
CA SER A 407 17.32 -1.04 28.34
C SER A 407 16.73 -0.63 26.97
N PHE A 408 15.76 0.28 26.94
CA PHE A 408 15.14 0.79 25.71
C PHE A 408 15.63 2.18 25.32
N THR A 409 16.38 2.85 26.19
CA THR A 409 16.96 4.16 25.89
C THR A 409 18.15 3.98 24.96
N LEU A 410 18.47 5.02 24.19
CA LEU A 410 19.71 5.08 23.41
C LEU A 410 20.92 4.97 24.36
N ALA A 411 21.37 3.76 24.66
CA ALA A 411 22.49 3.52 25.56
C ALA A 411 23.39 2.40 25.04
N SER A 412 24.53 2.79 24.46
CA SER A 412 25.79 2.39 25.07
C SER A 412 26.79 3.56 24.94
N PRO A 413 27.71 3.75 25.92
CA PRO A 413 28.79 4.74 25.86
C PRO A 413 29.75 4.58 24.67
N CYS A 414 29.54 3.60 23.79
CA CYS A 414 30.36 3.36 22.61
C CYS A 414 30.09 4.34 21.45
N LEU A 415 29.10 5.25 21.56
CA LEU A 415 28.94 6.37 20.61
C LEU A 415 29.87 7.56 20.93
N LEU A 416 30.68 7.46 21.99
CA LEU A 416 31.77 8.39 22.30
C LEU A 416 33.12 7.72 22.01
N ASP A 417 33.25 7.11 20.84
CA ASP A 417 34.57 6.70 20.36
C ASP A 417 35.23 7.92 19.71
N ASP A 418 36.17 8.55 20.43
CA ASP A 418 36.96 9.70 19.96
C ASP A 418 37.85 9.37 18.73
N SER A 419 37.75 8.15 18.20
CA SER A 419 38.56 7.63 17.10
C SER A 419 37.83 7.51 15.75
N THR A 420 36.50 7.59 15.69
CA THR A 420 35.75 7.48 14.42
C THR A 420 35.54 8.85 13.77
N LYS A 421 36.26 9.11 12.69
CA LYS A 421 36.03 10.29 11.84
C LYS A 421 34.61 10.24 11.26
N ASP A 422 33.94 11.39 11.35
CA ASP A 422 32.68 11.71 10.69
C ASP A 422 32.62 11.15 9.26
N TYR A 423 31.42 10.77 8.80
CA TYR A 423 31.07 10.15 7.51
C TYR A 423 30.97 8.61 7.54
N SER A 424 29.84 8.07 8.01
CA SER A 424 29.10 6.94 7.39
C SER A 424 28.06 6.32 8.32
N PHE A 425 26.96 7.02 8.63
CA PHE A 425 25.84 6.40 9.37
C PHE A 425 24.47 6.79 8.82
N TYR A 426 24.30 6.72 7.50
CA TYR A 426 22.98 6.53 6.87
C TYR A 426 23.17 5.76 5.55
N PRO A 427 22.54 4.59 5.36
CA PRO A 427 22.41 4.03 4.02
C PRO A 427 21.45 4.92 3.20
N GLN A 428 21.86 5.27 1.98
CA GLN A 428 21.05 5.97 0.98
C GLN A 428 19.83 5.14 0.55
#